data_AF-A0A7Y5UY43-F1
#
_entry.id   AF-A0A7Y5UY43-F1
#
_cell.length_a   1.000
_cell.length_b   1.000
_cell.length_c   1.000
_cell.angle_alpha   90.00
_cell.angle_beta   90.00
_cell.angle_gamma   90.00
#
_symmetry.space_group_name_H-M   'P 1'
#
loop_
_entity.id
_entity.type
_entity.pdbx_description
1 polymer ?
#
loop_
_entity_poly.entity_id
_entity_poly.type
_entity_poly.pdbx_seq_one_letter_code
_entity_poly.pdbx_strand_id
1 'polypeptide(L)' 'VALCGGVAASRGLRRELEEAAAAAGLSVSIPAFRYCTDNAAMIACAGYHRFCLGGRDELDLDVGSTLPLPRPGEWLGAVA' A
#
# COMPACT_ATOMS: atom_id res chain seq x y z
N VAL A 1 -7.17 -10.35 4.21
CA VAL A 1 -6.00 -9.75 4.89
C VAL A 1 -4.96 -9.37 3.84
N ALA A 2 -4.33 -8.21 3.95
CA ALA A 2 -3.22 -7.81 3.07
C ALA A 2 -1.93 -7.68 3.88
N LEU A 3 -0.83 -8.23 3.39
CA LEU A 3 0.49 -8.13 4.02
C LEU A 3 1.46 -7.40 3.07
N CYS A 4 2.04 -6.29 3.53
CA CYS A 4 2.97 -5.47 2.76
C CYS A 4 4.15 -4.99 3.62
N GLY A 5 5.12 -4.30 3.00
CA GLY A 5 6.36 -3.85 3.62
C GLY A 5 7.49 -4.89 3.54
N GLY A 6 8.72 -4.47 3.83
CA GLY A 6 9.90 -5.32 3.63
C GLY A 6 9.85 -6.65 4.40
N VAL A 7 9.29 -6.64 5.61
CA VAL A 7 9.12 -7.85 6.44
C VAL A 7 8.12 -8.84 5.84
N ALA A 8 7.22 -8.39 4.95
CA ALA A 8 6.33 -9.28 4.19
C ALA A 8 7.09 -10.22 3.25
N ALA A 9 8.37 -9.98 2.97
CA ALA A 9 9.23 -10.92 2.26
C ALA A 9 9.67 -12.11 3.16
N SER A 10 9.39 -12.11 4.46
CA SER A 10 9.74 -13.25 5.32
C SER A 10 8.90 -14.48 4.97
N ARG A 11 9.57 -15.57 4.56
CA ARG A 11 8.90 -16.85 4.24
C ARG A 11 8.18 -17.44 5.44
N GLY A 12 8.77 -17.32 6.64
CA GLY A 12 8.16 -17.78 7.88
C GLY A 12 6.87 -17.03 8.17
N LEU A 13 6.91 -15.68 8.12
CA LEU A 13 5.73 -14.85 8.36
C LEU A 13 4.59 -15.14 7.36
N ARG A 14 4.91 -15.32 6.07
CA ARG A 14 3.92 -15.67 5.05
C ARG A 14 3.18 -16.96 5.40
N ARG A 15 3.93 -18.02 5.71
CA ARG A 15 3.36 -19.33 6.06
C ARG A 15 2.43 -19.23 7.27
N GLU A 16 2.92 -18.66 8.38
CA GLU A 16 2.13 -18.53 9.61
C GLU A 16 0.86 -17.69 9.38
N LEU A 17 0.94 -16.62 8.60
CA LEU A 17 -0.22 -15.78 8.29
C LEU A 17 -1.24 -16.51 7.39
N GLU A 18 -0.78 -17.25 6.39
CA GLU A 18 -1.63 -18.04 5.50
C GLU A 18 -2.37 -19.14 6.27
N GLU A 19 -1.68 -19.86 7.18
CA GLU A 19 -2.29 -20.87 8.05
C GLU A 19 -3.33 -20.27 8.99
N ALA A 20 -2.99 -19.16 9.67
CA ALA A 20 -3.91 -18.47 10.57
C ALA A 20 -5.15 -17.91 9.84
N ALA A 21 -4.95 -17.34 8.64
CA ALA A 21 -6.05 -16.81 7.83
C ALA A 21 -6.95 -17.94 7.32
N ALA A 22 -6.39 -19.07 6.89
CA ALA A 22 -7.17 -20.23 6.47
C ALA A 22 -8.03 -20.77 7.62
N ALA A 23 -7.47 -20.88 8.84
CA ALA A 23 -8.22 -21.28 10.03
C ALA A 23 -9.36 -20.30 10.37
N ALA A 24 -9.20 -19.02 10.04
CA ALA A 24 -10.21 -17.98 10.21
C ALA A 24 -11.18 -17.83 9.02
N GLY A 25 -11.03 -18.62 7.94
CA GLY A 25 -11.83 -18.49 6.72
C GLY A 25 -11.58 -17.20 5.93
N LEU A 26 -10.39 -16.60 6.07
CA LEU A 26 -9.98 -15.35 5.42
C LEU A 26 -8.99 -15.62 4.27
N SER A 27 -9.05 -14.80 3.23
CA SER A 27 -8.03 -14.79 2.18
C SER A 27 -6.84 -13.90 2.57
N VAL A 28 -5.64 -14.25 2.10
CA VAL A 28 -4.42 -13.44 2.24
C VAL A 28 -3.97 -12.95 0.87
N SER A 29 -3.68 -11.66 0.76
CA SER A 29 -3.04 -11.06 -0.40
C SER A 29 -1.65 -10.58 -0.03
N ILE A 30 -0.63 -11.12 -0.71
CA ILE A 30 0.77 -10.78 -0.48
C ILE A 30 1.42 -10.52 -1.85
N PRO A 31 2.12 -9.39 -2.04
CA PRO A 31 2.78 -9.12 -3.31
C PRO A 31 3.94 -10.09 -3.56
N ALA A 32 4.33 -10.21 -4.83
CA ALA A 32 5.56 -10.91 -5.21
C ALA A 32 6.77 -10.29 -4.50
N PHE A 33 7.78 -11.10 -4.18
CA PHE A 33 8.95 -10.69 -3.39
C PHE A 33 9.59 -9.37 -3.84
N ARG A 34 9.74 -9.18 -5.16
CA ARG A 34 10.34 -7.95 -5.74
C ARG A 34 9.56 -6.66 -5.48
N TYR A 35 8.32 -6.77 -4.98
CA TYR A 35 7.43 -5.65 -4.68
C TYR A 35 7.16 -5.49 -3.17
N CYS A 36 7.82 -6.26 -2.29
CA CYS A 36 7.63 -6.14 -0.85
C CYS A 36 8.37 -4.95 -0.24
N THR A 37 9.58 -4.66 -0.70
CA THR A 37 10.38 -3.50 -0.26
C THR A 37 9.99 -2.26 -1.03
N ASP A 38 10.40 -1.10 -0.53
CA ASP A 38 10.15 0.19 -1.19
C ASP A 38 10.64 0.17 -2.64
N ASN A 39 9.77 0.57 -3.55
CA ASN A 39 10.04 0.57 -4.98
C ASN A 39 9.18 1.62 -5.71
N ALA A 40 9.65 2.09 -6.86
CA ALA A 40 8.92 3.10 -7.64
C ALA A 40 7.59 2.60 -8.22
N ALA A 41 7.43 1.28 -8.42
CA ALA A 41 6.20 0.74 -9.00
C ALA A 41 5.00 0.92 -8.06
N MET A 42 5.19 0.84 -6.73
CA MET A 42 4.12 1.10 -5.77
C MET A 42 3.68 2.58 -5.78
N ILE A 43 4.64 3.50 -5.95
CA ILE A 43 4.38 4.94 -6.05
C ILE A 43 3.63 5.26 -7.35
N ALA A 44 4.08 4.70 -8.48
CA ALA A 44 3.41 4.86 -9.77
C ALA A 44 1.98 4.30 -9.75
N CYS A 45 1.76 3.14 -9.12
CA CYS A 45 0.43 2.55 -8.96
C CYS A 45 -0.50 3.45 -8.13
N ALA A 46 -0.04 3.91 -6.96
CA ALA A 46 -0.80 4.82 -6.11
C ALA A 46 -1.12 6.14 -6.82
N GLY A 47 -0.14 6.74 -7.51
CA GLY A 47 -0.30 7.97 -8.29
C GLY A 47 -1.28 7.81 -9.45
N TYR A 48 -1.19 6.70 -10.21
CA TYR A 48 -2.12 6.38 -11.29
C TYR A 48 -3.56 6.30 -10.78
N HIS A 49 -3.80 5.56 -9.70
CA HIS A 49 -5.14 5.44 -9.14
C HIS A 49 -5.67 6.77 -8.60
N ARG A 50 -4.83 7.57 -7.91
CA ARG A 50 -5.21 8.93 -7.47
C ARG A 50 -5.57 9.84 -8.65
N PHE A 51 -4.78 9.79 -9.73
CA PHE A 51 -5.02 10.57 -10.94
C PHE A 51 -6.34 10.16 -11.63
N CYS A 52 -6.61 8.86 -11.75
CA CYS A 52 -7.88 8.36 -12.30
C CYS A 52 -9.10 8.78 -11.47
N LEU A 53 -8.91 9.06 -10.18
CA LEU A 53 -9.94 9.57 -9.28
C LEU A 53 -10.04 11.11 -9.28
N GLY A 54 -9.28 11.79 -10.15
CA GLY A 54 -9.31 13.24 -10.30
C GLY A 54 -8.30 14.00 -9.43
N GLY A 55 -7.49 13.32 -8.61
CA GLY A 55 -6.48 13.97 -7.78
C GLY A 55 -5.31 14.52 -8.59
N ARG A 56 -4.93 15.77 -8.33
CA ARG A 56 -3.79 16.49 -8.93
C ARG A 56 -3.23 17.47 -7.91
N ASP A 57 -1.94 17.72 -7.99
CA ASP A 57 -1.26 18.78 -7.24
C ASP A 57 -0.68 19.81 -8.21
N GLU A 58 -0.51 21.04 -7.74
CA GLU A 58 0.20 22.10 -8.45
C GLU A 58 1.72 21.89 -8.38
N LEU A 59 2.46 22.70 -9.15
CA LEU A 59 3.92 22.58 -9.24
C LEU A 59 4.67 23.02 -7.97
N ASP A 60 3.98 23.58 -6.99
CA ASP A 60 4.50 24.01 -5.70
C ASP A 60 4.38 22.92 -4.60
N LEU A 61 3.96 21.69 -4.96
CA LEU A 61 3.92 20.55 -4.05
C LEU A 61 5.26 20.33 -3.33
N ASP A 62 5.21 20.26 -2.01
CA ASP A 62 6.37 20.08 -1.15
C ASP A 62 6.37 18.73 -0.41
N VAL A 63 7.49 18.39 0.23
CA VAL A 63 7.72 17.12 0.91
C VAL A 63 7.32 17.18 2.39
N GLY A 64 6.61 16.15 2.86
CA GLY A 64 6.32 15.95 4.28
C GLY A 64 7.05 14.72 4.83
N SER A 65 8.10 14.91 5.63
CA SER A 65 8.87 13.80 6.23
C SER A 65 8.09 12.99 7.27
N THR A 66 7.00 13.56 7.80
CA THR A 66 6.08 12.95 8.78
C THR A 66 4.65 12.82 8.24
N LEU A 67 4.48 12.80 6.92
CA LEU A 67 3.16 12.70 6.29
C LEU A 67 2.42 11.44 6.79
N PRO A 68 1.25 11.59 7.44
CA PRO A 68 0.51 10.44 7.96
C PRO A 68 -0.13 9.63 6.83
N LEU A 69 -0.38 8.35 7.09
CA LEU A 69 -1.18 7.54 6.18
C LEU A 69 -2.63 8.06 6.14
N PRO A 70 -3.25 8.19 4.96
CA PRO A 70 -4.62 8.67 4.85
C PRO A 70 -5.58 7.65 5.46
N ARG A 71 -6.64 8.14 6.13
CA ARG A 71 -7.71 7.26 6.61
C ARG A 71 -8.54 6.74 5.44
N PRO A 72 -9.26 5.62 5.61
CA PRO A 72 -10.20 5.14 4.60
C PRO A 72 -11.16 6.26 4.17
N GLY A 73 -11.26 6.50 2.85
CA GLY A 73 -12.08 7.58 2.28
C GLY A 73 -11.38 8.94 2.13
N GLU A 74 -10.30 9.22 2.85
CA GLU A 74 -9.55 10.50 2.72
C GLU A 74 -8.69 10.55 1.45
N TRP A 75 -8.45 9.40 0.81
CA TRP A 75 -7.68 9.25 -0.43
C TRP A 75 -8.23 10.04 -1.63
N LEU A 76 -9.49 10.45 -1.57
CA LEU A 76 -10.19 11.25 -2.59
C LEU A 76 -10.12 12.76 -2.32
N GLY A 77 -9.69 13.18 -1.13
CA GLY A 77 -9.95 14.52 -0.59
C GLY A 77 -8.77 15.50 -0.60
N ALA A 78 -7.56 15.10 -0.98
CA ALA A 78 -6.48 16.06 -1.25
C ALA A 78 -6.62 16.66 -2.66
N VAL A 79 -7.82 17.19 -2.93
CA VAL A 79 -8.19 18.01 -4.08
C VAL A 79 -8.76 19.32 -3.51
N ALA A 80 -7.93 20.01 -2.74
CA ALA A 80 -8.08 21.41 -2.34
C ALA A 80 -6.74 21.89 -1.81
#